data_AF-A0AAE0J8T8-F1
#
_entry.id   AF-A0AAE0J8T8-F1
#
_cell.length_a   1.000
_cell.length_b   1.000
_cell.length_c   1.000
_cell.angle_alpha   90.00
_cell.angle_beta   90.00
_cell.angle_gamma   90.00
#
_symmetry.space_group_name_H-M   'P 1'
#
loop_
_entity.id
_entity.type
_entity.pdbx_description
1 polymer ?
#
loop_
_entity_poly.entity_id
_entity_poly.type
_entity_poly.pdbx_seq_one_letter_code
_entity_poly.pdbx_strand_id
1 'polypeptide(L)'
;MESTESSFVIVSPENSLFIGSPERSFVIESTESSLVIIHDYFDRPPPLTPGEYCGSREWEILNSSSKGATTSQLVDALDIVTDILDKKNIPYAVMGGFSLQLRGMQGVRQNVDLAVPLSILNTDASAWLTIFKDELRILRPSVFLSGVKDTTHKTIFVQVGDPDSDDNTTHWVRVDLRFFGHEHSSDTNLGQSLLPVLEEFENERDLVSSPLSLEKQYHCLNVGYVLHDKLCMIRRSSTERDIADVTYILSGHLVEVGDVSWIDMKLRTNFLGCYDALSPNDLMTDYFARALSLEGDYLWDRWTTIQKSEGSKPVPENKEWFWTRFFRRWSTPSKSSSQKVAS
;
A
#
# COMPACT_ATOMS: atom_id res chain seq x y z
N MET A 1 55.11 1.51 24.94
CA MET A 1 53.86 2.18 24.54
C MET A 1 53.09 1.14 23.77
N GLU A 2 52.22 0.44 24.48
CA GLU A 2 51.54 -0.79 24.06
C GLU A 2 50.21 -0.46 23.39
N SER A 3 49.91 -1.23 22.35
CA SER A 3 48.67 -1.24 21.57
C SER A 3 47.54 -1.90 22.35
N THR A 4 46.41 -1.21 22.49
CA THR A 4 45.21 -1.75 23.11
C THR A 4 44.34 -2.42 22.05
N GLU A 5 44.34 -3.75 22.01
CA GLU A 5 43.34 -4.54 21.28
C GLU A 5 42.06 -4.62 22.13
N SER A 6 40.93 -4.23 21.54
CA SER A 6 39.59 -4.40 22.12
C SER A 6 38.96 -5.66 21.55
N SER A 7 38.84 -6.70 22.37
CA SER A 7 38.10 -7.92 22.07
C SER A 7 36.69 -7.79 22.65
N PHE A 8 35.66 -7.87 21.81
CA PHE A 8 34.27 -7.97 22.25
C PHE A 8 33.87 -9.45 22.28
N VAL A 9 33.66 -9.95 23.50
CA VAL A 9 33.04 -11.26 23.79
C VAL A 9 31.54 -11.03 23.95
N ILE A 10 30.72 -11.69 23.11
CA ILE A 10 29.27 -11.73 23.29
C ILE A 10 28.93 -12.99 24.09
N VAL A 11 28.31 -12.77 25.25
CA VAL A 11 27.82 -13.78 26.19
C VAL A 11 26.36 -14.11 25.81
N SER A 12 26.06 -15.40 25.62
CA SER A 12 24.69 -15.90 25.44
C SER A 12 23.97 -16.06 26.79
N PRO A 13 22.71 -15.63 26.94
CA PRO A 13 21.92 -15.93 28.14
C PRO A 13 21.24 -17.31 28.03
N GLU A 14 21.52 -18.11 29.06
CA GLU A 14 20.75 -19.18 29.72
C GLU A 14 19.47 -19.73 29.05
N ASN A 15 19.47 -21.05 28.80
CA ASN A 15 18.26 -21.87 28.77
C ASN A 15 18.07 -22.55 30.13
N SER A 16 16.92 -22.31 30.76
CA SER A 16 16.44 -23.03 31.94
C SER A 16 15.74 -24.34 31.56
N LEU A 17 15.82 -25.31 32.48
CA LEU A 17 15.42 -26.71 32.37
C LEU A 17 13.92 -26.95 32.13
N PHE A 18 13.60 -27.91 31.24
CA PHE A 18 12.46 -28.81 31.43
C PHE A 18 12.79 -30.22 30.92
N ILE A 19 12.62 -31.22 31.79
CA ILE A 19 12.83 -32.66 31.56
C ILE A 19 11.46 -33.31 31.30
N GLY A 20 11.37 -34.20 30.30
CA GLY A 20 10.27 -35.18 30.17
C GLY A 20 10.07 -35.76 28.76
N SER A 21 10.77 -36.86 28.46
CA SER A 21 10.47 -37.80 27.33
C SER A 21 9.49 -38.91 27.83
N PRO A 22 8.96 -39.87 27.02
CA PRO A 22 9.37 -40.25 25.66
C PRO A 22 8.28 -40.69 24.64
N GLU A 23 8.77 -41.07 23.45
CA GLU A 23 8.17 -41.92 22.40
C GLU A 23 7.21 -41.29 21.38
N ARG A 24 7.72 -41.02 20.16
CA ARG A 24 7.44 -41.87 18.98
C ARG A 24 8.32 -41.46 17.79
N SER A 25 8.83 -42.51 17.15
CA SER A 25 9.64 -42.52 15.94
C SER A 25 9.08 -41.64 14.81
N PHE A 26 9.88 -40.69 14.32
CA PHE A 26 9.73 -40.17 12.98
C PHE A 26 11.07 -40.19 12.25
N VAL A 27 10.99 -40.79 11.06
CA VAL A 27 12.00 -40.87 10.02
C VAL A 27 12.53 -39.46 9.76
N ILE A 28 13.84 -39.25 9.98
CA ILE A 28 14.53 -38.04 9.54
C ILE A 28 14.80 -38.24 8.05
N GLU A 29 13.88 -37.78 7.21
CA GLU A 29 14.25 -37.36 5.85
C GLU A 29 15.11 -36.11 5.99
N SER A 30 16.37 -36.25 5.59
CA SER A 30 17.34 -35.19 5.44
C SER A 30 16.85 -34.17 4.41
N THR A 31 16.12 -33.14 4.86
CA THR A 31 16.09 -31.87 4.14
C THR A 31 17.38 -31.14 4.45
N GLU A 32 18.40 -31.34 3.60
CA GLU A 32 19.44 -30.35 3.39
C GLU A 32 18.75 -29.05 2.98
N SER A 33 18.38 -28.24 3.99
CA SER A 33 18.09 -26.84 3.79
C SER A 33 19.41 -26.23 3.36
N SER A 34 19.63 -26.16 2.05
CA SER A 34 20.66 -25.32 1.46
C SER A 34 20.32 -23.87 1.82
N LEU A 35 20.76 -23.48 3.02
CA LEU A 35 21.01 -22.12 3.41
C LEU A 35 22.01 -21.55 2.39
N VAL A 36 21.48 -21.03 1.28
CA VAL A 36 22.22 -20.10 0.42
C VAL A 36 22.33 -18.83 1.24
N ILE A 37 23.30 -18.81 2.16
CA ILE A 37 23.78 -17.59 2.77
C ILE A 37 24.40 -16.83 1.62
N ILE A 38 23.70 -15.80 1.13
CA ILE A 38 24.23 -14.90 0.11
C ILE A 38 25.33 -14.07 0.79
N HIS A 39 26.54 -14.61 0.84
CA HIS A 39 27.71 -13.97 1.44
C HIS A 39 28.31 -12.86 0.56
N ASP A 40 27.74 -12.55 -0.62
CA ASP A 40 28.35 -11.68 -1.64
C ASP A 40 27.65 -10.33 -1.90
N TYR A 41 27.16 -9.66 -0.85
CA TYR A 41 26.61 -8.28 -0.98
C TYR A 41 27.53 -7.18 -0.45
N PHE A 42 28.66 -7.51 0.19
CA PHE A 42 29.50 -6.52 0.87
C PHE A 42 30.65 -5.94 0.02
N ASP A 43 31.09 -6.62 -1.05
CA ASP A 43 32.28 -6.23 -1.83
C ASP A 43 32.01 -6.04 -3.34
N ARG A 44 30.93 -5.35 -3.71
CA ARG A 44 30.67 -5.03 -5.13
C ARG A 44 31.30 -3.71 -5.55
N PRO A 45 31.82 -3.62 -6.79
CA PRO A 45 32.41 -2.40 -7.30
C PRO A 45 31.39 -1.25 -7.25
N PRO A 46 31.86 0.01 -7.07
CA PRO A 46 31.00 1.18 -7.08
C PRO A 46 30.16 1.23 -8.36
N PRO A 47 28.99 1.89 -8.32
CA PRO A 47 28.08 1.99 -9.48
C PRO A 47 28.86 2.39 -10.74
N LEU A 48 28.67 1.59 -11.80
CA LEU A 48 29.41 1.74 -13.06
C LEU A 48 28.94 2.95 -13.87
N THR A 49 27.76 3.50 -13.55
CA THR A 49 27.21 4.69 -14.20
C THR A 49 26.72 5.72 -13.19
N PRO A 50 26.87 7.03 -13.47
CA PRO A 50 26.28 8.08 -12.66
C PRO A 50 24.76 7.91 -12.51
N GLY A 51 24.26 8.27 -11.33
CA GLY A 51 22.84 8.17 -11.00
C GLY A 51 22.39 6.79 -10.55
N GLU A 52 23.30 5.88 -10.17
CA GLU A 52 22.97 4.53 -9.68
C GLU A 52 23.40 4.31 -8.23
N TYR A 53 22.61 3.54 -7.46
CA TYR A 53 22.99 2.98 -6.16
C TYR A 53 23.17 1.45 -6.25
N CYS A 54 24.07 0.88 -5.46
CA CYS A 54 24.43 -0.54 -5.50
C CYS A 54 24.48 -1.18 -4.09
N GLY A 55 23.86 -2.34 -3.96
CA GLY A 55 23.85 -3.15 -2.74
C GLY A 55 22.79 -2.76 -1.72
N SER A 56 22.52 -3.68 -0.78
CA SER A 56 21.53 -3.49 0.28
C SER A 56 21.91 -2.38 1.26
N ARG A 57 23.20 -2.21 1.57
CA ARG A 57 23.68 -1.20 2.51
C ARG A 57 23.41 0.23 2.02
N GLU A 58 23.70 0.52 0.75
CA GLU A 58 23.43 1.83 0.18
C GLU A 58 21.93 2.11 0.13
N TRP A 59 21.13 1.11 -0.27
CA TRP A 59 19.68 1.19 -0.20
C TRP A 59 19.18 1.46 1.23
N GLU A 60 19.73 0.80 2.25
CA GLU A 60 19.35 1.03 3.65
C GLU A 60 19.68 2.44 4.13
N ILE A 61 20.83 2.99 3.71
CA ILE A 61 21.23 4.37 4.01
C ILE A 61 20.26 5.34 3.33
N LEU A 62 19.98 5.16 2.04
CA LEU A 62 19.05 6.02 1.28
C LEU A 62 17.60 5.90 1.80
N ASN A 63 17.14 4.70 2.12
CA ASN A 63 15.81 4.47 2.68
C ASN A 63 15.69 4.98 4.12
N SER A 64 16.82 5.07 4.85
CA SER A 64 16.84 5.69 6.18
C SER A 64 16.90 7.20 6.07
N SER A 65 17.70 7.75 5.15
CA SER A 65 17.76 9.20 4.90
C SER A 65 16.44 9.72 4.37
N SER A 66 15.70 8.93 3.59
CA SER A 66 14.40 9.35 3.09
C SER A 66 13.30 9.46 4.14
N LYS A 67 13.50 8.84 5.32
CA LYS A 67 12.56 8.99 6.43
C LYS A 67 12.60 10.43 6.93
N GLY A 68 11.42 11.03 7.10
CA GLY A 68 11.29 12.41 7.57
C GLY A 68 11.19 13.45 6.46
N ALA A 69 11.09 13.04 5.18
CA ALA A 69 10.72 13.94 4.10
C ALA A 69 9.42 14.67 4.44
N THR A 70 9.42 16.00 4.26
CA THR A 70 8.22 16.81 4.45
C THR A 70 7.23 16.58 3.30
N THR A 71 5.95 16.92 3.52
CA THR A 71 4.94 16.85 2.46
C THR A 71 5.35 17.67 1.22
N SER A 72 5.96 18.85 1.40
CA SER A 72 6.43 19.67 0.27
C SER A 72 7.54 18.96 -0.51
N GLN A 73 8.50 18.34 0.18
CA GLN A 73 9.56 17.56 -0.45
C GLN A 73 9.01 16.34 -1.21
N LEU A 74 7.94 15.69 -0.71
CA LEU A 74 7.26 14.62 -1.45
C LEU A 74 6.58 15.14 -2.73
N VAL A 75 5.99 16.34 -2.68
CA VAL A 75 5.40 17.01 -3.86
C VAL A 75 6.48 17.37 -4.87
N ASP A 76 7.60 17.96 -4.44
CA ASP A 76 8.73 18.29 -5.32
C ASP A 76 9.29 17.05 -6.02
N ALA A 77 9.44 15.94 -5.28
CA ALA A 77 9.90 14.67 -5.83
C ALA A 77 8.90 14.09 -6.84
N LEU A 78 7.59 14.17 -6.53
CA LEU A 78 6.53 13.78 -7.44
C LEU A 78 6.57 14.62 -8.72
N ASP A 79 6.79 15.94 -8.62
CA ASP A 79 6.86 16.83 -9.77
C ASP A 79 8.02 16.46 -10.71
N ILE A 80 9.22 16.27 -10.16
CA ILE A 80 10.40 15.85 -10.94
C ILE A 80 10.12 14.54 -11.69
N VAL A 81 9.59 13.52 -10.99
CA VAL A 81 9.36 12.21 -11.60
C VAL A 81 8.27 12.29 -12.66
N THR A 82 7.15 12.96 -12.38
CA THR A 82 6.03 13.06 -13.31
C THR A 82 6.36 13.87 -14.55
N ASP A 83 7.12 14.97 -14.43
CA ASP A 83 7.58 15.76 -15.59
C ASP A 83 8.43 14.92 -16.56
N ILE A 84 9.27 14.01 -16.03
CA ILE A 84 10.07 13.09 -16.84
C ILE A 84 9.18 12.06 -17.55
N LEU A 85 8.20 11.49 -16.84
CA LEU A 85 7.26 10.52 -17.41
C LEU A 85 6.39 11.18 -18.49
N ASP A 86 5.86 12.37 -18.25
CA ASP A 86 5.09 13.15 -19.22
C ASP A 86 5.90 13.46 -20.46
N LYS A 87 7.15 13.94 -20.30
CA LYS A 87 8.06 14.21 -21.43
C LYS A 87 8.33 12.97 -22.28
N LYS A 88 8.30 11.78 -21.67
CA LYS A 88 8.49 10.49 -22.35
C LYS A 88 7.17 9.86 -22.83
N ASN A 89 6.04 10.54 -22.66
CA ASN A 89 4.70 10.01 -22.93
C ASN A 89 4.45 8.68 -22.21
N ILE A 90 4.93 8.57 -20.98
CA ILE A 90 4.76 7.39 -20.14
C ILE A 90 3.53 7.61 -19.25
N PRO A 91 2.47 6.82 -19.41
CA PRO A 91 1.33 6.88 -18.50
C PRO A 91 1.72 6.45 -17.09
N TYR A 92 1.20 7.17 -16.11
CA TYR A 92 1.36 6.88 -14.70
C TYR A 92 0.09 7.27 -13.93
N ALA A 93 0.00 6.78 -12.69
CA ALA A 93 -1.01 7.22 -11.74
C ALA A 93 -0.43 7.18 -10.31
N VAL A 94 -0.54 8.27 -9.54
CA VAL A 94 -0.15 8.29 -8.13
C VAL A 94 -1.08 7.39 -7.33
N MET A 95 -0.52 6.51 -6.51
CA MET A 95 -1.27 5.52 -5.73
C MET A 95 -0.90 5.55 -4.24
N GLY A 96 -1.42 4.57 -3.48
CA GLY A 96 -1.09 4.39 -2.07
C GLY A 96 -1.55 5.56 -1.18
N GLY A 97 -0.91 5.70 -0.02
CA GLY A 97 -1.30 6.71 0.98
C GLY A 97 -1.08 8.15 0.51
N PHE A 98 -0.07 8.39 -0.33
CA PHE A 98 0.20 9.74 -0.85
C PHE A 98 -0.89 10.21 -1.83
N SER A 99 -1.48 9.29 -2.62
CA SER A 99 -2.65 9.62 -3.46
C SER A 99 -3.87 10.08 -2.66
N LEU A 100 -4.05 9.61 -1.42
CA LEU A 100 -5.09 10.09 -0.51
C LEU A 100 -4.74 11.46 0.09
N GLN A 101 -3.46 11.70 0.35
CA GLN A 101 -2.98 13.01 0.80
C GLN A 101 -3.20 14.08 -0.27
N LEU A 102 -2.99 13.74 -1.55
CA LEU A 102 -3.33 14.59 -2.68
C LEU A 102 -4.83 14.88 -2.79
N ARG A 103 -5.70 14.04 -2.22
CA ARG A 103 -7.16 14.25 -2.11
C ARG A 103 -7.59 14.98 -0.84
N GLY A 104 -6.64 15.38 0.00
CA GLY A 104 -6.87 16.17 1.21
C GLY A 104 -6.79 15.39 2.52
N MET A 105 -6.47 14.09 2.48
CA MET A 105 -6.21 13.32 3.69
C MET A 105 -5.02 13.92 4.45
N GLN A 106 -5.17 14.09 5.76
CA GLN A 106 -4.09 14.57 6.61
C GLN A 106 -3.23 13.40 7.12
N GLY A 107 -1.98 13.68 7.44
CA GLY A 107 -1.04 12.71 8.01
C GLY A 107 0.29 12.67 7.30
N VAL A 108 1.31 12.14 7.97
CA VAL A 108 2.67 12.06 7.45
C VAL A 108 2.81 10.84 6.54
N ARG A 109 3.32 11.06 5.32
CA ARG A 109 3.70 10.02 4.37
C ARG A 109 5.21 9.93 4.29
N GLN A 110 5.72 8.77 3.88
CA GLN A 110 7.16 8.47 3.91
C GLN A 110 7.77 8.34 2.50
N ASN A 111 6.92 8.22 1.50
CA ASN A 111 7.27 7.89 0.12
C ASN A 111 6.13 8.31 -0.80
N VAL A 112 6.44 8.35 -2.10
CA VAL A 112 5.47 8.46 -3.19
C VAL A 112 5.37 7.09 -3.86
N ASP A 113 4.16 6.56 -4.03
CA ASP A 113 3.93 5.34 -4.81
C ASP A 113 3.31 5.74 -6.17
N LEU A 114 3.86 5.23 -7.27
CA LEU A 114 3.35 5.43 -8.63
C LEU A 114 2.98 4.08 -9.25
N ALA A 115 1.77 3.99 -9.76
CA ALA A 115 1.36 2.94 -10.69
C ALA A 115 1.84 3.30 -12.10
N VAL A 116 2.40 2.31 -12.79
CA VAL A 116 2.98 2.44 -14.13
C VAL A 116 2.61 1.19 -14.94
N PRO A 117 2.31 1.26 -16.25
CA PRO A 117 2.03 0.05 -17.02
C PRO A 117 3.23 -0.88 -17.13
N LEU A 118 2.97 -2.19 -17.04
CA LEU A 118 3.95 -3.26 -17.15
C LEU A 118 4.58 -3.32 -18.55
N SER A 119 3.86 -2.83 -19.58
CA SER A 119 4.39 -2.70 -20.94
C SER A 119 5.69 -1.91 -21.04
N ILE A 120 5.98 -1.07 -20.04
CA ILE A 120 7.21 -0.27 -19.95
C ILE A 120 8.42 -1.14 -19.62
N LEU A 121 8.22 -2.26 -18.94
CA LEU A 121 9.29 -3.23 -18.70
C LEU A 121 9.66 -4.01 -19.97
N ASN A 122 8.83 -4.00 -21.03
CA ASN A 122 9.05 -4.68 -22.31
C ASN A 122 9.71 -6.09 -22.18
N THR A 123 10.40 -6.60 -23.21
CA THR A 123 11.19 -7.84 -23.09
C THR A 123 12.45 -7.70 -22.22
N ASP A 124 12.79 -6.50 -21.77
CA ASP A 124 14.02 -6.21 -21.03
C ASP A 124 13.68 -5.50 -19.72
N ALA A 125 13.72 -6.26 -18.61
CA ALA A 125 13.46 -5.76 -17.26
C ALA A 125 14.36 -4.58 -16.82
N SER A 126 15.38 -4.22 -17.59
CA SER A 126 16.23 -3.03 -17.39
C SER A 126 15.79 -1.80 -18.18
N ALA A 127 14.83 -1.90 -19.10
CA ALA A 127 14.38 -0.81 -19.98
C ALA A 127 13.93 0.44 -19.19
N TRP A 128 13.28 0.25 -18.05
CA TRP A 128 12.84 1.35 -17.19
C TRP A 128 14.00 2.19 -16.62
N LEU A 129 15.21 1.62 -16.48
CA LEU A 129 16.39 2.37 -16.01
C LEU A 129 16.78 3.49 -17.00
N THR A 130 16.41 3.34 -18.27
CA THR A 130 16.66 4.35 -19.30
C THR A 130 15.72 5.56 -19.20
N ILE A 131 14.62 5.44 -18.44
CA ILE A 131 13.64 6.52 -18.24
C ILE A 131 14.28 7.70 -17.51
N PHE A 132 15.09 7.42 -16.49
CA PHE A 132 15.66 8.45 -15.61
C PHE A 132 17.15 8.70 -15.86
N LYS A 133 17.72 8.12 -16.92
CA LYS A 133 19.18 8.10 -17.13
C LYS A 133 19.85 9.48 -17.19
N ASP A 134 19.13 10.49 -17.68
CA ASP A 134 19.64 11.83 -17.91
C ASP A 134 19.34 12.80 -16.74
N GLU A 135 18.63 12.34 -15.71
CA GLU A 135 18.29 13.15 -14.53
C GLU A 135 19.26 12.86 -13.38
N LEU A 136 20.12 13.83 -13.07
CA LEU A 136 21.17 13.69 -12.05
C LEU A 136 20.61 13.67 -10.62
N ARG A 137 19.41 14.22 -10.41
CA ARG A 137 18.74 14.21 -9.10
C ARG A 137 18.14 12.85 -8.77
N ILE A 138 18.14 11.88 -9.68
CA ILE A 138 17.53 10.56 -9.45
C ILE A 138 18.61 9.50 -9.31
N LEU A 139 18.59 8.80 -8.19
CA LEU A 139 19.33 7.57 -7.97
C LEU A 139 18.43 6.37 -8.27
N ARG A 140 18.82 5.57 -9.27
CA ARG A 140 18.16 4.32 -9.66
C ARG A 140 18.97 3.11 -9.14
N PRO A 141 18.34 1.96 -8.89
CA PRO A 141 19.08 0.76 -8.56
C PRO A 141 19.95 0.36 -9.75
N SER A 142 21.16 -0.11 -9.49
CA SER A 142 22.00 -0.68 -10.55
C SER A 142 21.32 -1.90 -11.20
N VAL A 143 21.67 -2.19 -12.46
CA VAL A 143 21.14 -3.32 -13.24
C VAL A 143 21.25 -4.67 -12.49
N PHE A 144 22.22 -4.79 -11.58
CA PHE A 144 22.42 -5.99 -10.76
C PHE A 144 21.40 -6.14 -9.62
N LEU A 145 20.81 -5.04 -9.14
CA LEU A 145 19.71 -5.04 -8.16
C LEU A 145 18.34 -5.14 -8.83
N SER A 146 18.20 -4.69 -10.08
CA SER A 146 16.91 -4.74 -10.80
C SER A 146 16.43 -6.17 -11.10
N GLY A 147 17.33 -7.17 -11.05
CA GLY A 147 17.03 -8.60 -11.24
C GLY A 147 16.61 -9.38 -9.98
N VAL A 148 16.52 -8.74 -8.81
CA VAL A 148 16.15 -9.42 -7.55
C VAL A 148 14.62 -9.51 -7.42
N LYS A 149 14.08 -10.74 -7.44
CA LYS A 149 12.75 -11.30 -7.02
C LYS A 149 11.44 -10.51 -7.21
N ASP A 150 11.43 -9.19 -7.25
CA ASP A 150 10.25 -8.35 -7.49
C ASP A 150 10.45 -7.53 -8.76
N THR A 151 10.01 -8.10 -9.89
CA THR A 151 10.06 -7.44 -11.21
C THR A 151 9.09 -6.27 -11.28
N THR A 152 8.02 -6.32 -10.48
CA THR A 152 6.90 -5.38 -10.52
C THR A 152 7.02 -4.20 -9.56
N HIS A 153 8.01 -4.19 -8.68
CA HIS A 153 8.23 -3.08 -7.77
C HIS A 153 9.68 -2.59 -7.87
N LYS A 154 9.85 -1.32 -8.20
CA LYS A 154 11.17 -0.68 -8.33
C LYS A 154 11.19 0.61 -7.53
N THR A 155 12.24 0.81 -6.74
CA THR A 155 12.41 2.02 -5.94
C THR A 155 13.50 2.90 -6.53
N ILE A 156 13.19 4.19 -6.71
CA ILE A 156 14.17 5.25 -6.99
C ILE A 156 14.24 6.22 -5.82
N PHE A 157 15.35 6.94 -5.71
CA PHE A 157 15.50 8.03 -4.75
C PHE A 157 15.68 9.35 -5.51
N VAL A 158 14.90 10.35 -5.15
CA VAL A 158 14.88 11.67 -5.80
C VAL A 158 15.43 12.70 -4.84
N GLN A 159 16.45 13.42 -5.25
CA GLN A 159 17.02 14.53 -4.52
C GLN A 159 16.13 15.76 -4.71
N VAL A 160 15.69 16.34 -3.60
CA VAL A 160 14.88 17.56 -3.55
C VAL A 160 15.48 18.56 -2.58
N GLY A 161 15.10 19.84 -2.70
CA GLY A 161 15.75 20.94 -2.00
C GLY A 161 16.87 21.57 -2.81
N ASP A 162 17.53 22.59 -2.23
CA ASP A 162 18.60 23.31 -2.90
C ASP A 162 19.95 22.62 -2.64
N PRO A 163 20.62 22.07 -3.68
CA PRO A 163 21.91 21.41 -3.53
C PRO A 163 23.05 22.38 -3.17
N ASP A 164 22.88 23.68 -3.44
CA ASP A 164 23.89 24.70 -3.19
C ASP A 164 23.69 25.42 -1.83
N SER A 165 22.68 24.98 -1.06
CA SER A 165 22.32 25.53 0.24
C SER A 165 23.14 24.86 1.36
N ASP A 166 23.92 25.67 2.10
CA ASP A 166 24.70 25.25 3.28
C ASP A 166 23.82 24.75 4.46
N ASP A 167 22.51 24.96 4.40
CA ASP A 167 21.54 24.66 5.46
C ASP A 167 21.02 23.22 5.47
N ASN A 168 21.67 22.29 4.76
CA ASN A 168 21.27 20.88 4.73
C ASN A 168 19.82 20.68 4.23
N THR A 169 19.34 21.58 3.36
CA THR A 169 17.95 21.54 2.84
C THR A 169 17.71 20.44 1.82
N THR A 170 18.79 19.84 1.33
CA THR A 170 18.76 18.74 0.38
C THR A 170 18.38 17.43 1.07
N HIS A 171 17.32 16.78 0.56
CA HIS A 171 16.79 15.54 1.12
C HIS A 171 16.55 14.50 0.02
N TRP A 172 16.73 13.22 0.35
CA TRP A 172 16.39 12.12 -0.56
C TRP A 172 14.95 11.70 -0.31
N VAL A 173 14.13 11.63 -1.35
CA VAL A 173 12.75 11.14 -1.26
C VAL A 173 12.65 9.80 -1.95
N ARG A 174 12.03 8.83 -1.27
CA ARG A 174 11.75 7.52 -1.86
C ARG A 174 10.53 7.60 -2.77
N VAL A 175 10.70 7.17 -4.02
CA VAL A 175 9.61 7.00 -4.98
C VAL A 175 9.58 5.54 -5.43
N ASP A 176 8.44 4.90 -5.21
CA ASP A 176 8.20 3.49 -5.49
C ASP A 176 7.35 3.35 -6.76
N LEU A 177 7.91 2.74 -7.80
CA LEU A 177 7.24 2.43 -9.06
C LEU A 177 6.67 1.01 -8.98
N ARG A 178 5.36 0.88 -9.13
CA ARG A 178 4.64 -0.39 -9.20
C ARG A 178 4.13 -0.60 -10.61
N PHE A 179 4.54 -1.70 -11.22
CA PHE A 179 4.22 -2.03 -12.61
C PHE A 179 2.96 -2.92 -12.68
N PHE A 180 1.97 -2.49 -13.48
CA PHE A 180 0.65 -3.12 -13.60
C PHE A 180 0.35 -3.54 -15.04
N GLY A 181 -0.15 -4.75 -15.25
CA GLY A 181 -0.64 -5.19 -16.56
C GLY A 181 -0.64 -6.71 -16.70
N HIS A 182 -1.09 -7.18 -17.86
CA HIS A 182 -1.01 -8.59 -18.23
C HIS A 182 0.40 -8.92 -18.75
N GLU A 183 1.13 -9.74 -18.01
CA GLU A 183 2.14 -10.62 -18.60
C GLU A 183 1.56 -12.04 -18.62
N HIS A 184 1.64 -12.70 -19.79
CA HIS A 184 1.25 -14.11 -19.99
C HIS A 184 2.13 -15.12 -19.23
N SER A 185 2.79 -14.73 -18.13
CA SER A 185 3.64 -15.65 -17.39
C SER A 185 2.78 -16.52 -16.47
N SER A 186 2.63 -17.77 -16.87
CA SER A 186 1.96 -18.86 -16.16
C SER A 186 2.65 -19.27 -14.85
N ASP A 187 3.49 -18.42 -14.24
CA ASP A 187 4.46 -18.84 -13.22
C ASP A 187 4.72 -17.86 -12.05
N THR A 188 3.90 -16.83 -11.82
CA THR A 188 4.18 -15.87 -10.73
C THR A 188 3.59 -16.27 -9.38
N ASN A 189 4.37 -17.07 -8.65
CA ASN A 189 4.24 -17.36 -7.21
C ASN A 189 4.65 -16.18 -6.28
N LEU A 190 4.50 -14.92 -6.69
CA LEU A 190 4.87 -13.77 -5.84
C LEU A 190 3.91 -12.61 -6.03
N GLY A 191 3.04 -12.38 -5.03
CA GLY A 191 2.54 -11.05 -4.62
C GLY A 191 1.65 -10.24 -5.58
N GLN A 192 1.71 -10.48 -6.90
CA GLN A 192 0.97 -9.81 -7.96
C GLN A 192 -0.51 -10.16 -7.96
N SER A 193 -0.90 -11.31 -7.38
CA SER A 193 -2.29 -11.80 -7.39
C SER A 193 -3.28 -10.97 -6.57
N LEU A 194 -2.87 -9.83 -6.00
CA LEU A 194 -3.69 -9.02 -5.10
C LEU A 194 -3.94 -7.61 -5.60
N LEU A 195 -3.56 -7.26 -6.83
CA LEU A 195 -4.08 -6.04 -7.43
C LEU A 195 -4.82 -6.41 -8.72
N PRO A 196 -6.06 -5.94 -8.91
CA PRO A 196 -6.80 -6.16 -10.15
C PRO A 196 -5.95 -5.73 -11.37
N VAL A 197 -6.05 -6.51 -12.44
CA VAL A 197 -5.39 -6.16 -13.70
C VAL A 197 -6.01 -4.87 -14.25
N LEU A 198 -5.18 -3.89 -14.55
CA LEU A 198 -5.58 -2.63 -15.17
C LEU A 198 -5.62 -2.85 -16.70
N GLU A 199 -6.72 -3.40 -17.21
CA GLU A 199 -6.90 -3.65 -18.66
C GLU A 199 -6.86 -2.33 -19.45
N GLU A 200 -7.46 -1.26 -18.91
CA GLU A 200 -7.48 0.08 -19.50
C GLU A 200 -6.87 1.09 -18.53
N PHE A 201 -5.55 1.03 -18.30
CA PHE A 201 -4.83 1.89 -17.35
C PHE A 201 -5.19 3.38 -17.42
N GLU A 202 -5.47 3.89 -18.63
CA GLU A 202 -5.91 5.26 -18.89
C GLU A 202 -7.29 5.61 -18.32
N ASN A 203 -8.20 4.65 -18.28
CA ASN A 203 -9.55 4.83 -17.74
C ASN A 203 -9.58 4.68 -16.22
N GLU A 204 -8.54 4.07 -15.63
CA GLU A 204 -8.40 3.81 -14.20
C GLU A 204 -7.62 4.90 -13.45
N ARG A 205 -7.35 6.03 -14.11
CA ARG A 205 -6.68 7.18 -13.51
C ARG A 205 -7.56 8.43 -13.56
N ASP A 206 -7.73 9.04 -12.40
CA ASP A 206 -8.47 10.29 -12.23
C ASP A 206 -7.50 11.47 -12.21
N LEU A 207 -7.87 12.56 -12.87
CA LEU A 207 -7.14 13.81 -12.75
C LEU A 207 -7.58 14.54 -11.47
N VAL A 208 -6.68 14.60 -10.48
CA VAL A 208 -6.96 15.16 -9.16
C VAL A 208 -6.37 16.56 -9.03
N SER A 209 -7.20 17.53 -8.64
CA SER A 209 -6.75 18.84 -8.18
C SER A 209 -6.35 18.75 -6.71
N SER A 210 -5.07 18.93 -6.42
CA SER A 210 -4.56 18.72 -5.06
C SER A 210 -4.61 20.01 -4.23
N PRO A 211 -4.99 19.96 -2.94
CA PRO A 211 -4.76 21.10 -2.05
C PRO A 211 -3.27 21.32 -1.73
N LEU A 212 -2.39 20.36 -2.09
CA LEU A 212 -0.95 20.44 -1.88
C LEU A 212 -0.20 21.14 -3.03
N SER A 213 -0.83 21.26 -4.21
CA SER A 213 -0.28 21.97 -5.37
C SER A 213 -1.39 22.74 -6.07
N LEU A 214 -1.34 24.07 -6.01
CA LEU A 214 -2.34 24.94 -6.63
C LEU A 214 -2.17 25.04 -8.16
N GLU A 215 -0.99 24.68 -8.67
CA GLU A 215 -0.60 24.91 -10.06
C GLU A 215 -0.64 23.64 -10.91
N LYS A 216 -0.53 22.45 -10.30
CA LYS A 216 -0.45 21.18 -11.00
C LYS A 216 -1.54 20.21 -10.54
N GLN A 217 -2.17 19.56 -11.52
CA GLN A 217 -3.05 18.42 -11.30
C GLN A 217 -2.26 17.13 -11.51
N TYR A 218 -2.64 16.09 -10.78
CA TYR A 218 -1.96 14.79 -10.85
C TYR A 218 -2.92 13.72 -11.30
N HIS A 219 -2.47 12.86 -12.23
CA HIS A 219 -3.13 11.59 -12.46
C HIS A 219 -2.95 10.72 -11.21
N CYS A 220 -4.05 10.40 -10.54
CA CYS A 220 -4.08 9.50 -9.40
C CYS A 220 -4.86 8.24 -9.77
N LEU A 221 -4.49 7.10 -9.21
CA LEU A 221 -5.22 5.87 -9.43
C LEU A 221 -6.64 6.01 -8.86
N ASN A 222 -7.61 5.40 -9.53
CA ASN A 222 -9.00 5.39 -9.10
C ASN A 222 -9.09 4.90 -7.64
N VAL A 223 -9.94 5.57 -6.86
CA VAL A 223 -10.01 5.36 -5.40
C VAL A 223 -10.45 3.93 -5.05
N GLY A 224 -11.23 3.26 -5.90
CA GLY A 224 -11.59 1.84 -5.72
C GLY A 224 -10.37 0.91 -5.74
N TYR A 225 -9.38 1.18 -6.58
CA TYR A 225 -8.13 0.42 -6.63
C TYR A 225 -7.24 0.74 -5.42
N VAL A 226 -7.21 2.00 -4.98
CA VAL A 226 -6.51 2.38 -3.74
C VAL A 226 -7.14 1.70 -2.52
N LEU A 227 -8.48 1.60 -2.47
CA LEU A 227 -9.20 0.85 -1.44
C LEU A 227 -8.80 -0.62 -1.46
N HIS A 228 -8.79 -1.26 -2.64
CA HIS A 228 -8.37 -2.66 -2.77
C HIS A 228 -6.94 -2.90 -2.24
N ASP A 229 -5.97 -2.09 -2.67
CA ASP A 229 -4.58 -2.16 -2.19
C ASP A 229 -4.50 -2.08 -0.67
N LYS A 230 -5.24 -1.11 -0.08
CA LYS A 230 -5.26 -0.91 1.38
C LYS A 230 -5.86 -2.08 2.13
N LEU A 231 -6.96 -2.65 1.64
CA LEU A 231 -7.55 -3.85 2.23
C LEU A 231 -6.61 -5.06 2.16
N CYS A 232 -5.83 -5.19 1.08
CA CYS A 232 -4.76 -6.19 0.99
C CYS A 232 -3.64 -5.95 2.01
N MET A 233 -3.22 -4.71 2.22
CA MET A 233 -2.21 -4.38 3.23
C MET A 233 -2.69 -4.68 4.65
N ILE A 234 -3.94 -4.32 4.98
CA ILE A 234 -4.53 -4.65 6.28
C ILE A 234 -4.52 -6.15 6.51
N ARG A 235 -4.90 -6.96 5.51
CA ARG A 235 -4.83 -8.43 5.65
C ARG A 235 -3.42 -8.96 5.97
N ARG A 236 -2.37 -8.28 5.53
CA ARG A 236 -0.97 -8.71 5.72
C ARG A 236 -0.40 -8.27 7.06
N SER A 237 -0.66 -7.04 7.50
CA SER A 237 0.05 -6.45 8.63
C SER A 237 -0.77 -5.49 9.50
N SER A 238 -2.09 -5.37 9.27
CA SER A 238 -3.06 -4.53 10.01
C SER A 238 -2.44 -3.33 10.74
N THR A 239 -2.05 -2.30 9.99
CA THR A 239 -1.53 -1.07 10.61
C THR A 239 -2.66 -0.07 10.87
N GLU A 240 -2.59 0.69 11.96
CA GLU A 240 -3.55 1.78 12.24
C GLU A 240 -3.63 2.78 11.08
N ARG A 241 -2.49 3.02 10.40
CA ARG A 241 -2.41 3.90 9.23
C ARG A 241 -3.25 3.38 8.06
N ASP A 242 -3.14 2.10 7.72
CA ASP A 242 -3.93 1.53 6.62
C ASP A 242 -5.43 1.49 6.96
N ILE A 243 -5.77 1.28 8.23
CA ILE A 243 -7.16 1.35 8.70
C ILE A 243 -7.70 2.78 8.61
N ALA A 244 -6.91 3.78 9.00
CA ALA A 244 -7.26 5.20 8.84
C ALA A 244 -7.43 5.59 7.36
N ASP A 245 -6.57 5.08 6.47
CA ASP A 245 -6.67 5.29 5.02
C ASP A 245 -7.99 4.73 4.47
N VAL A 246 -8.38 3.50 4.82
CA VAL A 246 -9.68 2.92 4.42
C VAL A 246 -10.85 3.70 5.02
N THR A 247 -10.76 4.11 6.28
CA THR A 247 -11.76 4.92 6.97
C THR A 247 -12.00 6.25 6.23
N TYR A 248 -10.93 6.91 5.81
CA TYR A 248 -10.99 8.14 5.01
C TYR A 248 -11.67 7.91 3.66
N ILE A 249 -11.30 6.85 2.93
CA ILE A 249 -11.92 6.49 1.65
C ILE A 249 -13.42 6.27 1.82
N LEU A 250 -13.83 5.42 2.77
CA LEU A 250 -15.24 5.05 2.93
C LEU A 250 -16.11 6.19 3.46
N SER A 251 -15.54 7.13 4.22
CA SER A 251 -16.28 8.27 4.78
C SER A 251 -16.38 9.46 3.81
N GLY A 252 -15.41 9.68 2.93
CA GLY A 252 -15.35 10.85 2.06
C GLY A 252 -15.49 10.58 0.56
N HIS A 253 -15.11 9.39 0.09
CA HIS A 253 -14.92 9.10 -1.34
C HIS A 253 -15.69 7.87 -1.83
N LEU A 254 -16.70 7.41 -1.08
CA LEU A 254 -17.47 6.21 -1.43
C LEU A 254 -18.15 6.30 -2.80
N VAL A 255 -18.57 7.50 -3.20
CA VAL A 255 -19.18 7.72 -4.53
C VAL A 255 -18.17 7.49 -5.65
N GLU A 256 -16.90 7.89 -5.46
CA GLU A 256 -15.81 7.70 -6.42
C GLU A 256 -15.37 6.24 -6.50
N VAL A 257 -15.47 5.50 -5.39
CA VAL A 257 -15.18 4.06 -5.33
C VAL A 257 -16.16 3.25 -6.18
N GLY A 258 -17.42 3.67 -6.25
CA GLY A 258 -18.45 2.95 -7.00
C GLY A 258 -18.86 1.62 -6.35
N ASP A 259 -19.09 0.60 -7.19
CA ASP A 259 -19.41 -0.74 -6.70
C ASP A 259 -18.15 -1.41 -6.12
N VAL A 260 -18.23 -1.90 -4.88
CA VAL A 260 -17.16 -2.62 -4.18
C VAL A 260 -17.30 -4.14 -4.26
N SER A 261 -18.33 -4.65 -4.95
CA SER A 261 -18.63 -6.09 -5.02
C SER A 261 -17.51 -6.90 -5.67
N TRP A 262 -16.72 -6.28 -6.54
CA TRP A 262 -15.55 -6.88 -7.19
C TRP A 262 -14.36 -7.10 -6.24
N ILE A 263 -14.32 -6.42 -5.09
CA ILE A 263 -13.31 -6.64 -4.05
C ILE A 263 -13.67 -7.92 -3.28
N ASP A 264 -12.69 -8.80 -3.05
CA ASP A 264 -12.87 -10.05 -2.32
C ASP A 264 -13.54 -9.82 -0.95
N MET A 265 -14.62 -10.55 -0.68
CA MET A 265 -15.41 -10.42 0.55
C MET A 265 -14.56 -10.61 1.82
N LYS A 266 -13.57 -11.52 1.80
CA LYS A 266 -12.67 -11.75 2.95
C LYS A 266 -11.84 -10.53 3.25
N LEU A 267 -11.38 -9.78 2.25
CA LEU A 267 -10.63 -8.54 2.44
C LEU A 267 -11.51 -7.48 3.13
N ARG A 268 -12.73 -7.31 2.61
CA ARG A 268 -13.72 -6.39 3.17
C ARG A 268 -14.08 -6.74 4.62
N THR A 269 -14.37 -8.01 4.90
CA THR A 269 -14.71 -8.47 6.26
C THR A 269 -13.52 -8.37 7.22
N ASN A 270 -12.30 -8.66 6.75
CA ASN A 270 -11.10 -8.54 7.56
C ASN A 270 -10.87 -7.10 8.04
N PHE A 271 -11.06 -6.10 7.16
CA PHE A 271 -10.97 -4.70 7.56
C PHE A 271 -11.98 -4.36 8.67
N LEU A 272 -13.25 -4.76 8.52
CA LEU A 272 -14.24 -4.48 9.56
C LEU A 272 -13.85 -5.11 10.91
N GLY A 273 -13.33 -6.34 10.89
CA GLY A 273 -12.82 -6.99 12.11
C GLY A 273 -11.69 -6.20 12.76
N CYS A 274 -10.74 -5.70 11.96
CA CYS A 274 -9.65 -4.86 12.46
C CYS A 274 -10.14 -3.49 12.97
N TYR A 275 -11.09 -2.86 12.27
CA TYR A 275 -11.66 -1.58 12.67
C TYR A 275 -12.42 -1.70 14.00
N ASP A 276 -13.29 -2.72 14.13
CA ASP A 276 -14.07 -2.96 15.35
C ASP A 276 -13.18 -3.26 16.56
N ALA A 277 -12.05 -3.94 16.35
CA ALA A 277 -11.07 -4.18 17.41
C ALA A 277 -10.37 -2.88 17.88
N LEU A 278 -10.13 -1.93 16.98
CA LEU A 278 -9.51 -0.64 17.31
C LEU A 278 -10.50 0.38 17.89
N SER A 279 -11.75 0.35 17.45
CA SER A 279 -12.79 1.30 17.84
C SER A 279 -14.08 0.54 18.19
N PRO A 280 -14.07 -0.22 19.31
CA PRO A 280 -15.21 -1.02 19.71
C PRO A 280 -16.41 -0.11 19.98
N ASN A 281 -17.57 -0.51 19.47
CA ASN A 281 -18.85 0.22 19.58
C ASN A 281 -18.94 1.54 18.80
N ASP A 282 -18.01 1.78 17.86
CA ASP A 282 -18.16 2.90 16.95
C ASP A 282 -19.37 2.68 16.02
N LEU A 283 -20.22 3.70 15.92
CA LEU A 283 -21.36 3.76 15.01
C LEU A 283 -20.91 3.72 13.54
N MET A 284 -19.65 4.10 13.26
CA MET A 284 -19.06 4.04 11.92
C MET A 284 -18.88 2.62 11.41
N THR A 285 -18.75 1.60 12.28
CA THR A 285 -18.59 0.22 11.81
C THR A 285 -19.81 -0.28 11.05
N ASP A 286 -21.02 0.10 11.46
CA ASP A 286 -22.26 -0.25 10.73
C ASP A 286 -22.39 0.50 9.41
N TYR A 287 -21.84 1.72 9.35
CA TYR A 287 -21.74 2.49 8.12
C TYR A 287 -20.74 1.83 7.16
N PHE A 288 -19.55 1.45 7.64
CA PHE A 288 -18.53 0.79 6.82
C PHE A 288 -18.96 -0.59 6.34
N ALA A 289 -19.69 -1.35 7.15
CA ALA A 289 -20.24 -2.62 6.71
C ALA A 289 -21.18 -2.47 5.50
N ARG A 290 -22.01 -1.43 5.50
CA ARG A 290 -22.87 -1.11 4.35
C ARG A 290 -22.07 -0.58 3.17
N ALA A 291 -21.14 0.34 3.41
CA ALA A 291 -20.25 0.86 2.37
C ALA A 291 -19.46 -0.25 1.67
N LEU A 292 -19.10 -1.31 2.40
CA LEU A 292 -18.40 -2.47 1.88
C LEU A 292 -19.33 -3.58 1.35
N SER A 293 -20.64 -3.34 1.26
CA SER A 293 -21.63 -4.34 0.82
C SER A 293 -21.54 -5.66 1.60
N LEU A 294 -21.34 -5.57 2.91
CA LEU A 294 -21.29 -6.69 3.86
C LEU A 294 -22.61 -6.83 4.62
N GLU A 295 -23.72 -6.48 3.98
CA GLU A 295 -25.06 -6.60 4.52
C GLU A 295 -25.42 -8.08 4.72
N GLY A 296 -26.37 -8.35 5.63
CA GLY A 296 -26.74 -9.71 6.03
C GLY A 296 -26.05 -10.20 7.32
N ASP A 297 -25.65 -11.46 7.33
CA ASP A 297 -25.28 -12.20 8.55
C ASP A 297 -24.23 -11.50 9.42
N TYR A 298 -23.30 -10.72 8.84
CA TYR A 298 -22.29 -9.98 9.60
C TYR A 298 -22.88 -8.93 10.56
N LEU A 299 -23.75 -8.03 10.08
CA LEU A 299 -24.36 -7.00 10.94
C LEU A 299 -25.29 -7.62 11.98
N TRP A 300 -25.95 -8.73 11.63
CA TRP A 300 -26.74 -9.50 12.58
C TRP A 300 -25.87 -10.09 13.69
N ASP A 301 -24.81 -10.81 13.33
CA ASP A 301 -23.93 -11.48 14.30
C ASP A 301 -23.26 -10.46 15.24
N ARG A 302 -22.81 -9.32 14.72
CA ARG A 302 -22.26 -8.22 15.54
C ARG A 302 -23.30 -7.65 16.49
N TRP A 303 -24.50 -7.35 16.00
CA TRP A 303 -25.58 -6.82 16.84
C TRP A 303 -25.98 -7.80 17.95
N THR A 304 -26.10 -9.10 17.64
CA THR A 304 -26.39 -10.12 18.66
C THR A 304 -25.28 -10.26 19.70
N THR A 305 -24.03 -10.09 19.29
CA THR A 305 -22.87 -10.13 20.19
C THR A 305 -22.89 -8.96 21.17
N ILE A 306 -23.14 -7.74 20.69
CA ILE A 306 -23.25 -6.54 21.53
C ILE A 306 -24.42 -6.67 22.53
N GLN A 307 -25.59 -7.10 22.07
CA GLN A 307 -26.76 -7.29 22.95
C GLN A 307 -26.50 -8.33 24.04
N LYS A 308 -25.79 -9.42 23.71
CA LYS A 308 -25.40 -10.44 24.70
C LYS A 308 -24.40 -9.90 25.72
N SER A 309 -23.43 -9.07 25.31
CA SER A 309 -22.44 -8.49 26.22
C SER A 309 -23.01 -7.40 27.14
N GLU A 310 -24.03 -6.66 26.70
CA GLU A 310 -24.63 -5.58 27.48
C GLU A 310 -25.72 -6.05 28.46
N GLY A 311 -26.00 -7.36 28.55
CA GLY A 311 -27.07 -7.90 29.41
C GLY A 311 -28.47 -7.37 29.05
N SER A 312 -28.62 -6.85 27.83
CA SER A 312 -29.84 -6.22 27.34
C SER A 312 -30.86 -7.27 26.87
N LYS A 313 -32.12 -6.82 26.67
CA LYS A 313 -33.32 -7.62 26.31
C LYS A 313 -33.05 -8.78 25.34
N PRO A 314 -33.89 -9.84 25.36
CA PRO A 314 -33.71 -11.02 24.52
C PRO A 314 -33.54 -10.62 23.05
N VAL A 315 -32.46 -11.15 22.45
CA VAL A 315 -32.18 -11.07 21.02
C VAL A 315 -33.39 -11.65 20.27
N PRO A 316 -34.10 -10.87 19.42
CA PRO A 316 -35.16 -11.39 18.57
C PRO A 316 -34.65 -12.58 17.77
N GLU A 317 -35.44 -13.64 17.67
CA GLU A 317 -35.05 -14.84 16.93
C GLU A 317 -35.08 -14.63 15.40
N ASN A 318 -35.75 -13.56 14.93
CA ASN A 318 -35.95 -13.31 13.51
C ASN A 318 -35.02 -12.22 12.96
N LYS A 319 -34.10 -12.64 12.07
CA LYS A 319 -33.21 -11.78 11.27
C LYS A 319 -33.99 -10.72 10.48
N GLU A 320 -35.12 -11.08 9.87
CA GLU A 320 -35.91 -10.22 8.97
C GLU A 320 -36.42 -8.95 9.66
N TRP A 321 -36.73 -9.00 10.96
CA TRP A 321 -37.19 -7.84 11.71
C TRP A 321 -36.10 -6.77 11.85
N PHE A 322 -34.85 -7.19 12.10
CA PHE A 322 -33.69 -6.30 12.17
C PHE A 322 -33.42 -5.63 10.82
N TRP A 323 -33.46 -6.41 9.74
CA TRP A 323 -33.36 -5.89 8.37
C TRP A 323 -34.49 -4.87 8.08
N THR A 324 -35.71 -5.14 8.48
CA THR A 324 -36.83 -4.21 8.24
C THR A 324 -36.66 -2.86 8.98
N ARG A 325 -36.07 -2.87 10.17
CA ARG A 325 -35.87 -1.65 10.99
C ARG A 325 -34.69 -0.80 10.53
N PHE A 326 -33.59 -1.42 10.12
CA PHE A 326 -32.36 -0.71 9.72
C PHE A 326 -32.37 -0.24 8.26
N PHE A 327 -33.09 -0.93 7.37
CA PHE A 327 -33.00 -0.72 5.90
C PHE A 327 -34.12 0.15 5.31
N ARG A 328 -35.09 0.58 6.13
CA ARG A 328 -36.20 1.45 5.69
C ARG A 328 -35.79 2.87 5.31
N ARG A 329 -34.55 3.29 5.57
CA ARG A 329 -34.11 4.70 5.40
C ARG A 329 -33.48 5.01 4.04
N TRP A 330 -33.17 4.01 3.21
CA TRP A 330 -32.50 4.18 1.92
C TRP A 330 -33.35 3.76 0.70
N SER A 331 -34.55 3.23 0.93
CA SER A 331 -35.46 2.73 -0.12
C SER A 331 -36.72 3.58 -0.29
N THR A 332 -36.61 4.91 -0.18
CA THR A 332 -37.61 5.81 -0.79
C THR A 332 -37.09 6.32 -2.12
N PRO A 333 -37.62 5.85 -3.26
CA PRO A 333 -37.47 6.56 -4.52
C PRO A 333 -38.05 7.97 -4.33
N SER A 334 -37.36 8.99 -4.84
CA SER A 334 -37.93 10.32 -5.00
C SER A 334 -39.24 10.16 -5.79
N LYS A 335 -40.36 10.50 -5.16
CA LYS A 335 -41.63 10.58 -5.90
C LYS A 335 -41.46 11.70 -6.91
N SER A 336 -41.34 11.34 -8.18
CA SER A 336 -41.52 12.25 -9.30
C SER A 336 -42.91 12.89 -9.15
N SER A 337 -42.91 14.21 -9.03
CA SER A 337 -44.10 15.04 -9.04
C SER A 337 -44.77 14.95 -10.41
N SER A 338 -45.71 14.01 -10.55
CA SER A 338 -46.66 14.03 -11.65
C SER A 338 -47.59 15.23 -11.47
N GLN A 339 -47.32 16.31 -12.21
CA GLN A 339 -48.28 17.40 -12.40
C GLN A 339 -49.52 16.83 -13.11
N LYS A 340 -50.64 16.79 -12.38
CA LYS A 340 -51.96 16.74 -13.01
C LYS A 340 -52.22 18.10 -13.66
N VAL A 341 -52.20 18.14 -14.98
CA VAL A 341 -52.86 19.20 -15.76
C VAL A 341 -54.35 18.91 -15.67
N ALA A 342 -55.09 19.75 -14.95
CA ALA A 342 -56.54 19.76 -14.98
C ALA A 342 -56.98 20.57 -16.21
N SER A 343 -57.72 19.89 -17.09
CA SER A 343 -58.55 20.45 -18.16
C SER A 343 -59.80 21.13 -17.62
#